data_AF-A0A531BUL9-F1
#
_entry.id   AF-A0A531BUL9-F1
#
_cell.length_a   1.000
_cell.length_b   1.000
_cell.length_c   1.000
_cell.angle_alpha   90.00
_cell.angle_beta   90.00
_cell.angle_gamma   90.00
#
_symmetry.space_group_name_H-M   'P 1'
#
loop_
_entity.id
_entity.type
_entity.pdbx_description
1 polymer ?
#
loop_
_entity_poly.entity_id
_entity_poly.type
_entity_poly.pdbx_seq_one_letter_code
_entity_poly.pdbx_strand_id
1 'polypeptide(L)'
;SLSPDRRARAMADMVQATAAYIPQQKAQLEISAVNDALVKAATAPTRGDLALILFPLRRSLAALETASSEIDQKLQARFRQRVDEFKALADGENSIPKAREEELAVLAQGEKLLAENNRLSRSLTAAVDRLVAAADREITASGREAALVQRYGTGVVLGSAFLSLLSSVLVVWLYVDRSLLARLGAVSQGMLAIAGGDLRAPLPAAGSDEIGRMAEALSLFR
;
A
#
# COMPACT_ATOMS: atom_id res chain seq x y z
N SER A 1 -49.98 -85.87 6.34
CA SER A 1 -48.63 -85.60 6.86
C SER A 1 -47.61 -85.83 5.75
N LEU A 2 -46.79 -84.84 5.41
CA LEU A 2 -45.68 -85.04 4.46
C LEU A 2 -44.69 -86.07 5.04
N SER A 3 -44.25 -87.02 4.23
CA SER A 3 -43.25 -88.03 4.61
C SER A 3 -41.93 -87.35 5.00
N PRO A 4 -41.17 -87.90 5.97
CA PRO A 4 -39.92 -87.31 6.46
C PRO A 4 -38.95 -86.90 5.32
N ASP A 5 -38.81 -87.75 4.30
CA ASP A 5 -37.93 -87.51 3.15
C ASP A 5 -38.36 -86.33 2.27
N ARG A 6 -39.67 -86.05 2.17
CA ARG A 6 -40.17 -84.90 1.41
C ARG A 6 -39.94 -83.59 2.15
N ARG A 7 -40.02 -83.62 3.48
CA ARG A 7 -39.66 -82.45 4.32
C ARG A 7 -38.16 -82.15 4.26
N ALA A 8 -37.32 -83.18 4.30
CA ALA A 8 -35.87 -83.01 4.19
C ALA A 8 -35.46 -82.38 2.84
N ARG A 9 -36.04 -82.84 1.73
CA ARG A 9 -35.79 -82.25 0.39
C ARG A 9 -36.28 -80.81 0.27
N ALA A 10 -37.50 -80.51 0.73
CA ALA A 10 -38.01 -79.15 0.71
C ALA A 10 -37.17 -78.18 1.56
N MET A 11 -36.62 -78.65 2.69
CA MET A 11 -35.71 -77.86 3.53
C MET A 11 -34.37 -77.63 2.82
N ALA A 12 -33.82 -78.65 2.16
CA ALA A 12 -32.59 -78.53 1.37
C ALA A 12 -32.76 -77.55 0.20
N ASP A 13 -33.87 -77.64 -0.54
CA ASP A 13 -34.19 -76.72 -1.63
C ASP A 13 -34.33 -75.27 -1.13
N MET A 14 -34.97 -75.06 0.03
CA MET A 14 -35.12 -73.73 0.63
C MET A 14 -33.78 -73.15 1.11
N VAL A 15 -32.90 -73.97 1.70
CA VAL A 15 -31.55 -73.56 2.11
C VAL A 15 -30.71 -73.21 0.89
N GLN A 16 -30.79 -74.00 -0.18
CA GLN A 16 -30.06 -73.77 -1.42
C GLN A 16 -30.55 -72.52 -2.16
N ALA A 17 -31.87 -72.28 -2.18
CA ALA A 17 -32.45 -71.05 -2.70
C ALA A 17 -31.99 -69.83 -1.88
N THR A 18 -32.01 -69.91 -0.54
CA THR A 18 -31.60 -68.80 0.34
C THR A 18 -30.10 -68.51 0.22
N ALA A 19 -29.26 -69.54 0.11
CA ALA A 19 -27.82 -69.40 -0.08
C ALA A 19 -27.46 -68.68 -1.40
N ALA A 20 -28.28 -68.84 -2.45
CA ALA A 20 -28.10 -68.14 -3.72
C ALA A 20 -28.39 -66.63 -3.66
N TYR A 21 -29.18 -66.17 -2.68
CA TYR A 21 -29.53 -64.75 -2.51
C TYR A 21 -28.48 -63.94 -1.71
N ILE A 22 -27.69 -64.59 -0.85
CA ILE A 22 -26.73 -63.93 0.03
C ILE A 22 -25.66 -63.13 -0.76
N PRO A 23 -25.02 -63.66 -1.82
CA PRO A 23 -24.04 -62.92 -2.60
C PRO A 23 -24.64 -61.68 -3.28
N GLN A 24 -25.89 -61.78 -3.76
CA GLN A 24 -26.58 -60.66 -4.41
C GLN A 24 -26.88 -59.53 -3.42
N GLN A 25 -27.36 -59.85 -2.22
CA GLN A 25 -27.62 -58.86 -1.19
C GLN A 25 -26.32 -58.17 -0.74
N LYS A 26 -25.24 -58.93 -0.59
CA LYS A 26 -23.91 -58.39 -0.27
C LYS A 26 -23.40 -57.46 -1.37
N ALA A 27 -23.54 -57.85 -2.64
CA ALA A 27 -23.16 -57.01 -3.77
C ALA A 27 -23.96 -55.69 -3.80
N GLN A 28 -25.27 -55.72 -3.52
CA GLN A 28 -26.09 -54.50 -3.43
C GLN A 28 -25.61 -53.56 -2.32
N LEU A 29 -25.29 -54.09 -1.14
CA LEU A 29 -24.75 -53.30 -0.03
C LEU A 29 -23.41 -52.64 -0.39
N GLU A 30 -22.52 -53.39 -1.04
CA GLU A 30 -21.21 -52.86 -1.45
C GLU A 30 -21.34 -51.84 -2.59
N ILE A 31 -22.29 -51.99 -3.53
CA ILE A 31 -22.57 -50.96 -4.55
C ILE A 31 -23.03 -49.65 -3.90
N SER A 32 -23.95 -49.72 -2.94
CA SER A 32 -24.41 -48.54 -2.21
C SER A 32 -23.25 -47.89 -1.42
N ALA A 33 -22.42 -48.70 -0.78
CA ALA A 33 -21.24 -48.22 -0.07
C ALA A 33 -20.22 -47.53 -1.00
N VAL A 34 -19.98 -48.08 -2.19
CA VAL A 34 -19.12 -47.45 -3.22
C VAL A 34 -19.70 -46.12 -3.67
N ASN A 35 -21.00 -46.07 -3.99
CA ASN A 35 -21.67 -44.84 -4.41
C ASN A 35 -21.57 -43.75 -3.34
N ASP A 36 -21.96 -44.08 -2.10
CA ASP A 36 -21.89 -43.15 -0.97
C ASP A 36 -20.46 -42.65 -0.72
N ALA A 37 -19.47 -43.54 -0.83
CA ALA A 37 -18.07 -43.17 -0.67
C ALA A 37 -17.56 -42.28 -1.80
N LEU A 38 -17.98 -42.50 -3.05
CA LEU A 38 -17.64 -41.62 -4.19
C LEU A 38 -18.25 -40.22 -4.02
N VAL A 39 -19.51 -40.13 -3.59
CA VAL A 39 -20.16 -38.84 -3.31
C VAL A 39 -19.47 -38.10 -2.16
N LYS A 40 -19.11 -38.81 -1.09
CA LYS A 40 -18.35 -38.24 0.03
C LYS A 40 -16.94 -37.83 -0.40
N ALA A 41 -16.28 -38.62 -1.25
CA ALA A 41 -14.95 -38.28 -1.78
C ALA A 41 -15.00 -37.01 -2.62
N ALA A 42 -16.02 -36.85 -3.47
CA ALA A 42 -16.22 -35.65 -4.29
C ALA A 42 -16.38 -34.36 -3.46
N THR A 43 -16.86 -34.48 -2.22
CA THR A 43 -17.17 -33.35 -1.34
C THR A 43 -16.26 -33.29 -0.11
N ALA A 44 -15.18 -34.09 -0.08
CA ALA A 44 -14.30 -34.19 1.07
C ALA A 44 -13.68 -32.82 1.39
N PRO A 45 -13.79 -32.32 2.63
CA PRO A 45 -13.36 -30.96 2.95
C PRO A 45 -11.84 -30.83 3.03
N THR A 46 -11.14 -31.90 3.39
CA THR A 46 -9.67 -31.92 3.45
C THR A 46 -9.09 -33.14 2.75
N ARG A 47 -7.79 -33.08 2.43
CA ARG A 47 -7.04 -34.24 1.92
C ARG A 47 -7.00 -35.39 2.93
N GLY A 48 -7.00 -35.08 4.23
CA GLY A 48 -7.05 -36.09 5.28
C GLY A 48 -8.37 -36.86 5.26
N ASP A 49 -9.50 -36.14 5.17
CA ASP A 49 -10.83 -36.75 5.08
C ASP A 49 -10.98 -37.59 3.81
N LEU A 50 -10.45 -37.08 2.69
CA LEU A 50 -10.43 -37.82 1.43
C LEU A 50 -9.69 -39.15 1.57
N ALA A 51 -8.51 -39.16 2.20
CA ALA A 51 -7.74 -40.37 2.45
C ALA A 51 -8.50 -41.38 3.34
N LEU A 52 -9.23 -40.88 4.35
CA LEU A 52 -10.06 -41.71 5.22
C LEU A 52 -11.24 -42.36 4.48
N ILE A 53 -11.83 -41.68 3.50
CA ILE A 53 -12.94 -42.19 2.66
C ILE A 53 -12.45 -43.19 1.61
N LEU A 54 -11.24 -42.99 1.08
CA LEU A 54 -10.67 -43.83 0.02
C LEU A 54 -10.38 -45.27 0.47
N PHE A 55 -10.03 -45.47 1.75
CA PHE A 55 -9.74 -46.80 2.27
C PHE A 55 -10.95 -47.75 2.21
N PRO A 56 -12.12 -47.42 2.81
CA PRO A 56 -13.30 -48.26 2.70
C PRO A 56 -13.82 -48.36 1.25
N LEU A 57 -13.69 -47.32 0.43
CA LEU A 57 -14.06 -47.36 -0.99
C LEU A 57 -13.31 -48.46 -1.74
N ARG A 58 -11.97 -48.50 -1.61
CA ARG A 58 -11.13 -49.53 -2.25
C ARG A 58 -11.48 -50.93 -1.76
N ARG A 59 -11.76 -51.08 -0.46
CA ARG A 59 -12.21 -52.36 0.12
C ARG A 59 -13.54 -52.82 -0.49
N SER A 60 -14.52 -51.92 -0.60
CA SER A 60 -15.84 -52.23 -1.18
C SER A 60 -15.74 -52.57 -2.68
N LEU A 61 -14.88 -51.88 -3.44
CA LEU A 61 -14.60 -52.23 -4.83
C LEU A 61 -13.98 -53.63 -4.98
N ALA A 62 -13.00 -53.97 -4.14
CA ALA A 62 -12.41 -55.31 -4.12
C ALA A 62 -13.44 -56.40 -3.75
N ALA A 63 -14.37 -56.09 -2.84
CA ALA A 63 -15.47 -56.98 -2.49
C ALA A 63 -16.44 -57.20 -3.67
N LEU A 64 -16.74 -56.16 -4.45
CA LEU A 64 -17.55 -56.27 -5.67
C LEU A 64 -16.85 -57.08 -6.76
N GLU A 65 -15.54 -56.89 -6.93
CA GLU A 65 -14.73 -57.67 -7.88
C GLU A 65 -14.73 -59.16 -7.52
N THR A 66 -14.67 -59.48 -6.21
CA THR A 66 -14.79 -60.85 -5.71
C THR A 66 -16.20 -61.40 -5.93
N ALA A 67 -17.25 -60.64 -5.58
CA ALA A 67 -18.64 -61.05 -5.76
C ALA A 67 -18.99 -61.28 -7.24
N SER A 68 -18.35 -60.57 -8.16
CA SER A 68 -18.49 -60.80 -9.60
C SER A 68 -18.11 -62.21 -10.04
N SER A 69 -17.23 -62.91 -9.31
CA SER A 69 -16.83 -64.28 -9.63
C SER A 69 -17.88 -65.33 -9.21
N GLU A 70 -18.78 -64.95 -8.30
CA GLU A 70 -19.83 -65.81 -7.74
C GLU A 70 -21.18 -65.68 -8.48
N ILE A 71 -21.28 -64.74 -9.42
CA ILE A 71 -22.48 -64.51 -10.25
C ILE A 71 -22.51 -65.44 -11.47
N ASP A 72 -23.71 -65.84 -11.89
CA ASP A 72 -23.96 -66.63 -13.10
C ASP A 72 -23.27 -66.02 -14.35
N GLN A 73 -22.67 -66.89 -15.19
CA GLN A 73 -21.86 -66.52 -16.35
C GLN A 73 -22.58 -65.56 -17.31
N LYS A 74 -23.90 -65.68 -17.47
CA LYS A 74 -24.68 -64.82 -18.37
C LYS A 74 -24.70 -63.35 -17.95
N LEU A 75 -24.62 -63.07 -16.64
CA LEU A 75 -24.71 -61.72 -16.07
C LEU A 75 -23.33 -61.18 -15.65
N GLN A 76 -22.36 -62.07 -15.46
CA GLN A 76 -20.99 -61.74 -15.02
C GLN A 76 -20.33 -60.66 -15.90
N ALA A 77 -20.45 -60.75 -17.22
CA ALA A 77 -19.83 -59.77 -18.13
C ALA A 77 -20.38 -58.35 -17.93
N ARG A 78 -21.72 -58.22 -17.80
CA ARG A 78 -22.38 -56.93 -17.57
C ARG A 78 -22.06 -56.37 -16.18
N PHE A 79 -21.97 -57.24 -15.17
CA PHE A 79 -21.62 -56.83 -13.82
C PHE A 79 -20.16 -56.36 -13.73
N ARG A 80 -19.20 -57.10 -14.30
CA ARG A 80 -17.81 -56.67 -14.38
C ARG A 80 -17.65 -55.31 -15.04
N GLN A 81 -18.29 -55.10 -16.19
CA GLN A 81 -18.25 -53.82 -16.87
C GLN A 81 -18.66 -52.66 -15.94
N ARG A 82 -19.70 -52.84 -15.12
CA ARG A 82 -20.16 -51.81 -14.17
C ARG A 82 -19.20 -51.62 -12.99
N VAL A 83 -18.57 -52.69 -12.51
CA VAL A 83 -17.53 -52.60 -11.47
C VAL A 83 -16.30 -51.87 -12.02
N ASP A 84 -15.92 -52.12 -13.27
CA ASP A 84 -14.80 -51.44 -13.94
C ASP A 84 -15.09 -49.94 -14.12
N GLU A 85 -16.33 -49.57 -14.47
CA GLU A 85 -16.76 -48.17 -14.50
C GLU A 85 -16.62 -47.50 -13.12
N PHE A 86 -17.06 -48.15 -12.04
CA PHE A 86 -16.86 -47.62 -10.68
C PHE A 86 -15.39 -47.52 -10.30
N LYS A 87 -14.56 -48.50 -10.71
CA LYS A 87 -13.12 -48.51 -10.47
C LYS A 87 -12.44 -47.34 -11.18
N ALA A 88 -12.82 -47.04 -12.41
CA ALA A 88 -12.32 -45.88 -13.16
C ALA A 88 -12.71 -44.54 -12.50
N LEU A 89 -13.87 -44.45 -11.84
CA LEU A 89 -14.28 -43.28 -11.07
C LEU A 89 -13.54 -43.16 -9.72
N ALA A 90 -13.08 -44.26 -9.16
CA ALA A 90 -12.46 -44.32 -7.84
C ALA A 90 -10.93 -44.25 -7.87
N ASP A 91 -10.30 -44.67 -8.97
CA ASP A 91 -8.86 -44.80 -9.10
C ASP A 91 -8.37 -44.39 -10.50
N GLY A 92 -7.14 -43.89 -10.57
CA GLY A 92 -6.52 -43.33 -11.78
C GLY A 92 -6.59 -41.79 -11.87
N GLU A 93 -5.97 -41.26 -12.93
CA GLU A 93 -5.77 -39.80 -13.11
C GLU A 93 -7.08 -39.04 -13.31
N ASN A 94 -8.08 -39.64 -13.97
CA ASN A 94 -9.39 -39.02 -14.20
C ASN A 94 -10.44 -39.41 -13.15
N SER A 95 -10.01 -39.88 -11.98
CA SER A 95 -10.90 -40.32 -10.91
C SER A 95 -11.45 -39.13 -10.10
N ILE A 96 -12.61 -39.32 -9.48
CA ILE A 96 -13.25 -38.32 -8.62
C ILE A 96 -12.32 -37.92 -7.45
N PRO A 97 -11.66 -38.87 -6.74
CA PRO A 97 -10.74 -38.50 -5.66
C PRO A 97 -9.55 -37.69 -6.15
N LYS A 98 -8.98 -38.02 -7.33
CA LYS A 98 -7.86 -37.27 -7.90
C LYS A 98 -8.26 -35.83 -8.25
N ALA A 99 -9.39 -35.65 -8.92
CA ALA A 99 -9.93 -34.33 -9.22
C ALA A 99 -10.17 -33.50 -7.94
N ARG A 100 -10.69 -34.14 -6.88
CA ARG A 100 -10.87 -33.46 -5.59
C ARG A 100 -9.56 -33.10 -4.92
N GLU A 101 -8.54 -33.96 -4.98
CA GLU A 101 -7.22 -33.69 -4.44
C GLU A 101 -6.57 -32.47 -5.12
N GLU A 102 -6.70 -32.36 -6.43
CA GLU A 102 -6.23 -31.24 -7.24
C GLU A 102 -7.00 -29.96 -6.91
N GLU A 103 -8.32 -30.02 -6.82
CA GLU A 103 -9.15 -28.89 -6.39
C GLU A 103 -8.71 -28.36 -5.02
N LEU A 104 -8.54 -29.25 -4.04
CA LEU A 104 -8.05 -28.91 -2.70
C LEU A 104 -6.63 -28.30 -2.75
N ALA A 105 -5.78 -28.75 -3.68
CA ALA A 105 -4.45 -28.17 -3.91
C ALA A 105 -4.54 -26.71 -4.37
N VAL A 106 -5.38 -26.47 -5.38
CA VAL A 106 -5.58 -25.16 -5.99
C VAL A 106 -6.21 -24.21 -4.99
N LEU A 107 -7.20 -24.65 -4.21
CA LEU A 107 -7.80 -23.86 -3.13
C LEU A 107 -6.77 -23.43 -2.09
N ALA A 108 -5.95 -24.38 -1.61
CA ALA A 108 -4.90 -24.07 -0.64
C ALA A 108 -3.84 -23.10 -1.20
N GLN A 109 -3.54 -23.18 -2.50
CA GLN A 109 -2.65 -22.22 -3.15
C GLN A 109 -3.31 -20.84 -3.29
N GLY A 110 -4.59 -20.78 -3.66
CA GLY A 110 -5.37 -19.55 -3.75
C GLY A 110 -5.43 -18.80 -2.42
N GLU A 111 -5.68 -19.52 -1.31
CA GLU A 111 -5.67 -18.96 0.04
C GLU A 111 -4.30 -18.35 0.40
N LYS A 112 -3.20 -19.01 0.05
CA LYS A 112 -1.85 -18.48 0.27
C LYS A 112 -1.61 -17.21 -0.52
N LEU A 113 -1.98 -17.18 -1.81
CA LEU A 113 -1.82 -16.01 -2.66
C LEU A 113 -2.67 -14.83 -2.16
N LEU A 114 -3.89 -15.07 -1.68
CA LEU A 114 -4.73 -14.05 -1.06
C LEU A 114 -4.10 -13.49 0.22
N ALA A 115 -3.52 -14.35 1.06
CA ALA A 115 -2.81 -13.93 2.27
C ALA A 115 -1.59 -13.06 1.94
N GLU A 116 -0.80 -13.46 0.92
CA GLU A 116 0.34 -12.69 0.43
C GLU A 116 -0.11 -11.34 -0.15
N ASN A 117 -1.09 -11.32 -1.05
CA ASN A 117 -1.59 -10.09 -1.65
C ASN A 117 -2.07 -9.08 -0.59
N ASN A 118 -2.81 -9.55 0.44
CA ASN A 118 -3.22 -8.73 1.56
C ASN A 118 -2.02 -8.15 2.33
N ARG A 119 -0.98 -8.95 2.57
CA ARG A 119 0.25 -8.49 3.22
C ARG A 119 0.98 -7.44 2.38
N LEU A 120 1.15 -7.68 1.08
CA LEU A 120 1.79 -6.73 0.17
C LEU A 120 0.99 -5.42 0.10
N SER A 121 -0.33 -5.49 -0.01
CA SER A 121 -1.20 -4.31 -0.06
C SER A 121 -1.05 -3.43 1.18
N ARG A 122 -1.06 -4.04 2.38
CA ARG A 122 -0.80 -3.29 3.64
C ARG A 122 0.60 -2.66 3.66
N SER A 123 1.61 -3.37 3.16
CA SER A 123 2.98 -2.84 3.07
C SER A 123 3.06 -1.66 2.11
N LEU A 124 2.35 -1.71 0.98
CA LEU A 124 2.28 -0.62 0.02
C LEU A 124 1.58 0.60 0.62
N THR A 125 0.43 0.41 1.27
CA THR A 125 -0.28 1.51 1.97
C THR A 125 0.65 2.18 2.98
N ALA A 126 1.33 1.39 3.82
CA ALA A 126 2.28 1.96 4.80
C ALA A 126 3.46 2.69 4.14
N ALA A 127 3.95 2.22 2.99
CA ALA A 127 5.00 2.91 2.24
C ALA A 127 4.50 4.24 1.64
N VAL A 128 3.29 4.26 1.09
CA VAL A 128 2.64 5.48 0.58
C VAL A 128 2.40 6.47 1.72
N ASP A 129 1.87 6.04 2.86
CA ASP A 129 1.66 6.91 4.03
C ASP A 129 2.96 7.55 4.51
N ARG A 130 4.06 6.77 4.54
CA ARG A 130 5.39 7.28 4.88
C ARG A 130 5.91 8.29 3.87
N LEU A 131 5.70 8.04 2.57
CA LEU A 131 6.09 8.95 1.50
C LEU A 131 5.32 10.28 1.60
N VAL A 132 4.00 10.22 1.79
CA VAL A 132 3.15 11.40 1.98
C VAL A 132 3.58 12.17 3.24
N ALA A 133 3.81 11.48 4.36
CA ALA A 133 4.29 12.12 5.59
C ALA A 133 5.72 12.69 5.49
N ALA A 134 6.57 12.14 4.63
CA ALA A 134 7.89 12.72 4.34
C ALA A 134 7.76 13.99 3.48
N ALA A 135 6.93 13.94 2.42
CA ALA A 135 6.66 15.09 1.56
C ALA A 135 6.00 16.24 2.33
N ASP A 136 5.02 15.96 3.20
CA ASP A 136 4.38 16.98 4.05
C ASP A 136 5.39 17.64 5.03
N ARG A 137 6.30 16.84 5.60
CA ARG A 137 7.40 17.36 6.43
C ARG A 137 8.36 18.24 5.64
N GLU A 138 8.69 17.86 4.41
CA GLU A 138 9.58 18.65 3.53
C GLU A 138 8.92 19.96 3.06
N ILE A 139 7.63 19.93 2.73
CA ILE A 139 6.83 21.11 2.38
C ILE A 139 6.73 22.06 3.57
N THR A 140 6.43 21.54 4.77
CA THR A 140 6.34 22.38 5.98
C THR A 140 7.70 22.93 6.42
N ALA A 141 8.79 22.17 6.24
CA ALA A 141 10.15 22.66 6.46
C ALA A 141 10.52 23.77 5.47
N SER A 142 10.23 23.57 4.18
CA SER A 142 10.44 24.58 3.13
C SER A 142 9.57 25.82 3.34
N GLY A 143 8.34 25.66 3.82
CA GLY A 143 7.45 26.77 4.20
C GLY A 143 7.98 27.55 5.41
N ARG A 144 8.64 26.88 6.36
CA ARG A 144 9.33 27.55 7.47
C ARG A 144 10.62 28.25 7.01
N GLU A 145 11.39 27.66 6.10
CA GLU A 145 12.55 28.32 5.49
C GLU A 145 12.14 29.55 4.67
N ALA A 146 11.05 29.47 3.90
CA ALA A 146 10.49 30.63 3.19
C ALA A 146 10.06 31.74 4.16
N ALA A 147 9.45 31.39 5.30
CA ALA A 147 9.10 32.35 6.35
C ALA A 147 10.33 32.97 7.04
N LEU A 148 11.43 32.22 7.19
CA LEU A 148 12.70 32.72 7.71
C LEU A 148 13.36 33.68 6.71
N VAL A 149 13.46 33.31 5.43
CA VAL A 149 13.99 34.18 4.37
C VAL A 149 13.20 35.48 4.28
N GLN A 150 11.86 35.41 4.43
CA GLN A 150 11.02 36.61 4.41
C GLN A 150 11.23 37.51 5.63
N ARG A 151 11.47 36.95 6.84
CA ARG A 151 11.82 37.74 8.03
C ARG A 151 13.20 38.38 7.94
N TYR A 152 14.20 37.66 7.43
CA TYR A 152 15.55 38.22 7.22
C TYR A 152 15.55 39.29 6.12
N GLY A 153 14.85 39.06 5.00
CA GLY A 153 14.71 40.03 3.92
C GLY A 153 13.98 41.30 4.38
N THR A 154 12.91 41.17 5.17
CA THR A 154 12.22 42.32 5.77
C THR A 154 13.13 43.09 6.73
N GLY A 155 13.95 42.39 7.53
CA GLY A 155 14.92 43.03 8.42
C GLY A 155 16.00 43.81 7.67
N VAL A 156 16.52 43.28 6.56
CA VAL A 156 17.51 43.96 5.71
C VAL A 156 16.92 45.19 5.02
N VAL A 157 15.68 45.09 4.50
CA VAL A 157 15.00 46.22 3.86
C VAL A 157 14.65 47.31 4.88
N LEU A 158 14.17 46.95 6.08
CA LEU A 158 13.93 47.92 7.15
C LEU A 158 15.24 48.54 7.65
N GLY A 159 16.29 47.74 7.77
CA GLY A 159 17.63 48.22 8.15
C GLY A 159 18.20 49.20 7.13
N SER A 160 18.09 48.91 5.83
CA SER A 160 18.57 49.82 4.77
C SER A 160 17.74 51.10 4.68
N ALA A 161 16.41 51.02 4.88
CA ALA A 161 15.55 52.18 4.95
C ALA A 161 15.91 53.08 6.15
N PHE A 162 16.12 52.50 7.34
CA PHE A 162 16.52 53.24 8.53
C PHE A 162 17.89 53.91 8.35
N LEU A 163 18.88 53.19 7.80
CA LEU A 163 20.21 53.73 7.54
C LEU A 163 20.18 54.88 6.52
N SER A 164 19.33 54.78 5.50
CA SER A 164 19.12 55.83 4.51
C SER A 164 18.50 57.08 5.14
N LEU A 165 17.52 56.90 6.03
CA LEU A 165 16.89 58.00 6.76
C LEU A 165 17.90 58.69 7.70
N LEU A 166 18.70 57.90 8.42
CA LEU A 166 19.72 58.41 9.32
C LEU A 166 20.82 59.17 8.56
N SER A 167 21.24 58.64 7.42
CA SER A 167 22.20 59.31 6.52
C SER A 167 21.65 60.66 6.04
N SER A 168 20.39 60.72 5.61
CA SER A 168 19.73 61.97 5.21
C SER A 168 19.72 63.02 6.33
N VAL A 169 19.31 62.62 7.54
CA VAL A 169 19.30 63.52 8.72
C VAL A 169 20.72 64.00 9.06
N LEU A 170 21.69 63.08 9.04
CA LEU A 170 23.09 63.39 9.36
C LEU A 170 23.68 64.37 8.34
N VAL A 171 23.37 64.21 7.06
CA VAL A 171 23.76 65.15 6.00
C VAL A 171 23.14 66.53 6.25
N VAL A 172 21.84 66.62 6.51
CA VAL A 172 21.20 67.91 6.80
C VAL A 172 21.83 68.57 8.03
N TRP A 173 22.08 67.82 9.10
CA TRP A 173 22.63 68.38 10.33
C TRP A 173 24.11 68.79 10.21
N LEU A 174 24.98 67.90 9.72
CA LEU A 174 26.42 68.18 9.63
C LEU A 174 26.77 69.16 8.51
N TYR A 175 26.07 69.07 7.37
CA TYR A 175 26.41 69.88 6.20
C TYR A 175 25.65 71.20 6.19
N VAL A 176 24.33 71.19 6.40
CA VAL A 176 23.51 72.40 6.25
C VAL A 176 23.63 73.29 7.49
N ASP A 177 23.34 72.74 8.67
CA ASP A 177 23.27 73.54 9.90
C ASP A 177 24.64 74.04 10.35
N ARG A 178 25.63 73.14 10.37
CA ARG A 178 26.94 73.45 10.95
C ARG A 178 27.96 74.03 9.97
N SER A 179 27.86 73.70 8.67
CA SER A 179 28.87 74.11 7.68
C SER A 179 28.37 75.18 6.71
N LEU A 180 27.19 74.99 6.09
CA LEU A 180 26.67 75.96 5.11
C LEU A 180 26.07 77.20 5.77
N LEU A 181 25.18 77.05 6.75
CA LEU A 181 24.51 78.18 7.40
C LEU A 181 25.48 79.03 8.22
N ALA A 182 26.48 78.41 8.87
CA ALA A 182 27.54 79.15 9.56
C ALA A 182 28.37 80.01 8.59
N ARG A 183 28.71 79.47 7.40
CA ARG A 183 29.47 80.21 6.37
C ARG A 183 28.64 81.30 5.70
N LEU A 184 27.39 81.01 5.37
CA LEU A 184 26.43 82.00 4.86
C LEU A 184 26.18 83.12 5.88
N GLY A 185 26.03 82.78 7.15
CA GLY A 185 25.89 83.74 8.25
C GLY A 185 27.12 84.63 8.40
N ALA A 186 28.32 84.06 8.31
CA ALA A 186 29.58 84.81 8.37
C ALA A 186 29.75 85.78 7.17
N VAL A 187 29.39 85.35 5.96
CA VAL A 187 29.40 86.23 4.77
C VAL A 187 28.34 87.33 4.88
N SER A 188 27.14 87.01 5.34
CA SER A 188 26.05 87.98 5.56
C SER A 188 26.43 89.05 6.60
N GLN A 189 27.02 88.63 7.73
CA GLN A 189 27.53 89.54 8.76
C GLN A 189 28.66 90.43 8.23
N GLY A 190 29.57 89.88 7.43
CA GLY A 190 30.64 90.66 6.78
C GLY A 190 30.09 91.71 5.80
N MET A 191 29.10 91.36 4.99
CA MET A 191 28.44 92.29 4.07
C MET A 191 27.71 93.43 4.82
N LEU A 192 27.05 93.11 5.94
CA LEU A 192 26.40 94.12 6.79
C LEU A 192 27.42 95.05 7.48
N ALA A 193 28.55 94.52 7.93
CA ALA A 193 29.62 95.32 8.55
C ALA A 193 30.28 96.29 7.56
N ILE A 194 30.52 95.83 6.32
CA ILE A 194 31.06 96.66 5.23
C ILE A 194 30.05 97.75 4.83
N ALA A 195 28.76 97.40 4.70
CA ALA A 195 27.71 98.38 4.41
C ALA A 195 27.49 99.40 5.55
N GLY A 196 27.81 99.01 6.80
CA GLY A 196 27.83 99.88 7.99
C GLY A 196 29.07 100.76 8.13
N GLY A 197 30.04 100.65 7.21
CA GLY A 197 31.24 101.50 7.17
C GLY A 197 32.51 100.93 7.80
N ASP A 198 32.51 99.65 8.23
CA ASP A 198 33.70 98.97 8.75
C ASP A 198 34.37 98.09 7.67
N LEU A 199 35.33 98.69 6.95
CA LEU A 199 36.09 98.03 5.88
C LEU A 199 37.15 97.02 6.39
N ARG A 200 37.26 96.81 7.72
CA ARG A 200 38.26 95.91 8.33
C ARG A 200 37.65 94.64 8.91
N ALA A 201 36.36 94.38 8.69
CA ALA A 201 35.70 93.17 9.18
C ALA A 201 36.37 91.89 8.60
N PRO A 202 36.65 90.86 9.43
CA PRO A 202 37.24 89.62 8.97
C PRO A 202 36.25 88.82 8.13
N LEU A 203 36.54 88.70 6.82
CA LEU A 203 35.78 87.84 5.91
C LEU A 203 36.31 86.39 6.00
N PRO A 204 35.42 85.38 5.90
CA PRO A 204 35.83 83.97 5.88
C PRO A 204 36.70 83.65 4.65
N ALA A 205 37.60 82.69 4.80
CA ALA A 205 38.57 82.31 3.75
C ALA A 205 37.90 81.88 2.44
N ALA A 206 38.50 82.25 1.31
CA ALA A 206 38.04 81.88 -0.03
C ALA A 206 38.05 80.35 -0.21
N GLY A 207 36.86 79.77 -0.39
CA GLY A 207 36.67 78.36 -0.73
C GLY A 207 36.45 78.18 -2.24
N SER A 208 36.59 76.96 -2.73
CA SER A 208 36.34 76.60 -4.14
C SER A 208 34.85 76.42 -4.49
N ASP A 209 33.94 76.87 -3.63
CA ASP A 209 32.49 76.77 -3.78
C ASP A 209 31.85 78.15 -4.03
N GLU A 210 30.55 78.15 -4.33
CA GLU A 210 29.79 79.36 -4.67
C GLU A 210 29.85 80.44 -3.56
N ILE A 211 29.91 80.03 -2.28
CA ILE A 211 30.02 80.95 -1.14
C ILE A 211 31.42 81.59 -1.08
N GLY A 212 32.48 80.82 -1.38
CA GLY A 212 33.84 81.34 -1.50
C GLY A 212 33.98 82.38 -2.60
N ARG A 213 33.35 82.16 -3.76
CA ARG A 213 33.30 83.15 -4.86
C ARG A 213 32.56 84.43 -4.47
N MET A 214 31.50 84.34 -3.67
CA MET A 214 30.80 85.52 -3.15
C MET A 214 31.67 86.30 -2.15
N ALA A 215 32.39 85.61 -1.25
CA ALA A 215 33.31 86.24 -0.30
C ALA A 215 34.49 86.95 -1.01
N GLU A 216 34.99 86.36 -2.10
CA GLU A 216 36.03 86.96 -2.94
C GLU A 216 35.55 88.23 -3.65
N ALA A 217 34.33 88.21 -4.21
CA ALA A 217 33.72 89.39 -4.83
C ALA A 217 33.53 90.55 -3.82
N LEU A 218 33.10 90.25 -2.59
CA LEU A 218 33.00 91.23 -1.50
C LEU A 218 34.37 91.80 -1.10
N SER A 219 35.43 91.00 -1.19
CA SER A 219 36.79 91.46 -0.91
C SER A 219 37.33 92.45 -1.96
N LEU A 220 36.69 92.58 -3.13
CA LEU A 220 37.00 93.58 -4.15
C LEU A 220 36.31 94.94 -3.90
N PHE A 221 35.26 94.98 -3.08
CA PHE A 221 34.48 96.18 -2.76
C PHE A 221 34.98 96.94 -1.52
N ARG A 222 36.06 96.48 -0.90
CA ARG A 222 36.73 97.20 0.20
C ARG A 222 37.60 98.35 -0.30
#